data_AF-A0A3B6SEP4-F1
#
_entry.id   AF-A0A3B6SEP4-F1
#
_cell.length_a   1.000
_cell.length_b   1.000
_cell.length_c   1.000
_cell.angle_alpha   90.00
_cell.angle_beta   90.00
_cell.angle_gamma   90.00
#
_symmetry.space_group_name_H-M   'P 1'
#
loop_
_entity.id
_entity.type
_entity.pdbx_description
1 polymer ?
#
loop_
_entity_poly.entity_id
_entity_poly.type
_entity_poly.pdbx_seq_one_letter_code
_entity_poly.pdbx_strand_id
1 'polypeptide(L)'
;MSNVFSPGELIGLLRAERAGRALDESIYYRVILLGITRASLNSQSFISEASFQETARVLAKAALRGRIDWLKGLKENVVLGGIIPVGTGFQKFVHHSPQDKNLYFEIKKIYSRRK
;
A
#
# COMPACT_ATOMS: atom_id res chain seq x y z
N MET A 1 14.65 25.11 0.95
CA MET A 1 14.18 23.73 1.18
C MET A 1 12.72 23.66 0.74
N SER A 2 12.38 22.79 -0.21
CA SER A 2 10.99 22.59 -0.62
C SER A 2 10.27 21.79 0.46
N ASN A 3 9.24 22.34 1.09
CA ASN A 3 8.44 21.62 2.06
C ASN A 3 7.90 20.34 1.43
N VAL A 4 8.10 19.20 2.11
CA VAL A 4 7.64 17.87 1.66
C VAL A 4 6.10 17.80 1.58
N PHE A 5 5.41 18.72 2.27
CA PHE A 5 3.96 18.78 2.36
C PHE A 5 3.44 20.17 2.00
N SER A 6 2.24 20.21 1.41
CA SER A 6 1.55 21.47 1.11
C SER A 6 0.64 21.90 2.27
N PRO A 7 0.47 23.21 2.54
CA PRO A 7 -0.50 23.69 3.52
C PRO A 7 -1.91 23.19 3.20
N GLY A 8 -2.58 22.57 4.17
CA GLY A 8 -3.92 22.00 4.02
C GLY A 8 -3.97 20.60 3.41
N GLU A 9 -2.82 20.00 3.07
CA GLU A 9 -2.75 18.61 2.64
C GLU A 9 -3.18 17.66 3.76
N LEU A 10 -4.09 16.73 3.44
CA LEU A 10 -4.53 15.72 4.38
C LEU A 10 -3.56 14.54 4.37
N ILE A 11 -2.87 14.32 5.49
CA ILE A 11 -1.82 13.32 5.63
C ILE A 11 -2.16 12.40 6.81
N GLY A 12 -1.88 11.10 6.66
CA GLY A 12 -2.00 10.16 7.77
C GLY A 12 -1.00 10.50 8.89
N LEU A 13 -1.46 10.51 10.14
CA LEU A 13 -0.67 10.93 11.30
C LEU A 13 0.69 10.20 11.38
N LEU A 14 0.70 8.89 11.19
CA LEU A 14 1.93 8.09 11.19
C LEU A 14 2.93 8.51 10.11
N ARG A 15 2.45 8.98 8.94
CA ARG A 15 3.31 9.49 7.87
C ARG A 15 3.89 10.84 8.23
N ALA A 16 3.11 11.73 8.85
CA ALA A 16 3.59 13.02 9.34
C ALA A 16 4.66 12.83 10.44
N GLU A 17 4.41 11.97 11.42
CA GLU A 17 5.38 11.67 12.49
C GLU A 17 6.69 11.08 11.95
N ARG A 18 6.60 10.13 11.01
CA ARG A 18 7.78 9.54 10.38
C ARG A 18 8.57 10.55 9.56
N ALA A 19 7.89 11.43 8.83
CA ALA A 19 8.54 12.48 8.06
C ALA A 19 9.25 13.49 8.96
N GLY A 20 8.62 13.91 10.07
CA GLY A 20 9.24 14.84 11.03
C GLY A 20 10.52 14.26 11.64
N ARG A 21 10.49 12.97 12.02
CA ARG A 21 11.69 12.28 12.51
C ARG A 21 12.79 12.12 11.46
N ALA A 22 12.41 11.89 10.20
CA ALA A 22 13.38 11.68 9.12
C ALA A 22 14.05 12.99 8.65
N LEU A 23 13.34 14.11 8.76
CA LEU A 23 13.81 15.43 8.34
C LEU A 23 14.47 16.21 9.49
N ASP A 24 14.35 15.73 10.73
CA ASP A 24 14.75 16.45 11.95
C ASP A 24 14.11 17.86 12.03
N GLU A 25 12.90 17.98 11.47
CA GLU A 25 12.13 19.22 11.40
C GLU A 25 10.78 19.07 12.12
N SER A 26 10.38 20.10 12.85
CA SER A 26 9.05 20.15 13.46
C SER A 26 8.00 20.45 12.38
N ILE A 27 7.17 19.44 12.09
CA ILE A 27 6.04 19.60 11.17
C ILE A 27 4.83 20.05 11.98
N TYR A 28 4.33 21.26 11.70
CA TYR A 28 3.08 21.74 12.29
C TYR A 28 1.87 21.13 11.58
N TYR A 29 0.98 20.49 12.34
CA TYR A 29 -0.26 19.91 11.81
C TYR A 29 -1.41 20.08 12.80
N ARG A 30 -2.63 19.96 12.29
CA ARG A 30 -3.85 19.88 13.08
C ARG A 30 -4.44 18.47 12.93
N VAL A 31 -4.80 17.85 14.05
CA VAL A 31 -5.50 16.57 14.03
C VAL A 31 -6.92 16.77 13.50
N ILE A 32 -7.30 15.98 12.50
CA ILE A 32 -8.65 15.97 11.92
C ILE A 32 -9.24 14.58 12.13
N LEU A 33 -10.39 14.53 12.79
CA LEU A 33 -11.16 13.30 12.94
C LEU A 33 -12.07 13.12 11.73
N LEU A 34 -11.98 11.96 11.08
CA LEU A 34 -12.83 11.58 9.95
C LEU A 34 -13.80 10.49 10.38
N GLY A 35 -15.07 10.58 9.95
CA GLY A 35 -16.02 9.48 10.08
C GLY A 35 -15.60 8.27 9.25
N ILE A 36 -16.10 7.08 9.61
CA ILE A 36 -15.68 5.80 9.01
C ILE A 36 -15.78 5.77 7.48
N THR A 37 -16.81 6.40 6.91
CA THR A 37 -17.02 6.47 5.46
C THR A 37 -15.94 7.30 4.77
N ARG A 38 -15.66 8.52 5.29
CA ARG A 38 -14.62 9.39 4.74
C ARG A 38 -13.22 8.82 4.95
N ALA A 39 -12.98 8.19 6.09
CA ALA A 39 -11.71 7.51 6.36
C ALA A 39 -11.48 6.35 5.38
N SER A 40 -12.51 5.54 5.10
CA SER A 40 -12.43 4.42 4.16
C SER A 40 -12.22 4.88 2.71
N LEU A 41 -12.86 5.99 2.31
CA LEU A 41 -12.67 6.61 0.99
C LEU A 41 -11.32 7.34 0.82
N ASN A 42 -10.53 7.48 1.90
CA ASN A 42 -9.19 8.08 1.84
C ASN A 42 -8.08 7.02 2.02
N SER A 43 -8.37 5.76 1.69
CA SER A 43 -7.40 4.68 1.72
C SER A 43 -6.25 4.92 0.73
N GLN A 44 -5.06 4.41 1.08
CA GLN A 44 -3.89 4.43 0.19
C GLN A 44 -4.07 3.51 -1.02
N SER A 45 -4.87 2.47 -0.89
CA SER A 45 -5.25 1.59 -1.99
C SER A 45 -6.50 2.09 -2.69
N PHE A 46 -6.40 2.28 -4.01
CA PHE A 46 -7.56 2.65 -4.80
C PHE A 46 -8.47 1.44 -5.06
N ILE A 47 -7.96 0.21 -5.04
CA ILE A 47 -8.78 -1.01 -5.18
C ILE A 47 -9.71 -1.14 -3.97
N SER A 48 -9.16 -0.97 -2.77
CA SER A 48 -9.92 -0.95 -1.51
C SER A 48 -10.90 0.23 -1.43
N GLU A 49 -10.50 1.41 -1.92
CA GLU A 49 -11.37 2.61 -2.01
C GLU A 49 -12.54 2.36 -2.95
N ALA A 50 -12.29 1.83 -4.15
CA ALA A 50 -13.28 1.61 -5.21
C ALA A 50 -14.27 0.48 -4.86
N SER A 51 -13.84 -0.52 -4.09
CA SER A 51 -14.70 -1.61 -3.62
C SER A 51 -15.58 -1.20 -2.44
N PHE A 52 -15.36 -0.03 -1.84
CA PHE A 52 -16.18 0.45 -0.74
C PHE A 52 -17.41 1.19 -1.26
N GLN A 53 -17.21 2.33 -1.93
CA GLN A 53 -18.28 3.17 -2.52
C GLN A 53 -17.72 4.03 -3.68
N GLU A 54 -18.61 4.70 -4.42
CA GLU A 54 -18.27 5.71 -5.44
C GLU A 54 -17.28 5.22 -6.51
N THR A 55 -17.36 3.93 -6.88
CA THR A 55 -16.40 3.18 -7.69
C THR A 55 -15.91 3.93 -8.94
N ALA A 56 -16.82 4.48 -9.75
CA ALA A 56 -16.45 5.20 -10.98
C ALA A 56 -15.58 6.45 -10.69
N ARG A 57 -15.92 7.22 -9.66
CA ARG A 57 -15.17 8.41 -9.24
C ARG A 57 -13.77 8.03 -8.76
N VAL A 58 -13.67 6.96 -8.00
CA VAL A 58 -12.39 6.46 -7.45
C VAL A 58 -11.46 6.00 -8.57
N LEU A 59 -11.97 5.17 -9.48
CA LEU A 59 -11.18 4.65 -10.60
C LEU A 59 -10.73 5.77 -11.56
N ALA A 60 -11.61 6.72 -11.87
CA ALA A 60 -11.25 7.88 -12.69
C ALA A 60 -10.13 8.71 -12.04
N LYS A 61 -10.25 9.01 -10.74
CA LYS A 61 -9.22 9.73 -9.97
C LYS A 61 -7.89 8.97 -9.93
N ALA A 62 -7.92 7.65 -9.80
CA ALA A 62 -6.74 6.81 -9.80
C ALA A 62 -6.05 6.79 -11.16
N ALA A 63 -6.82 6.64 -12.26
CA ALA A 63 -6.32 6.67 -13.62
C ALA A 63 -5.68 8.03 -13.99
N LEU A 64 -6.36 9.14 -13.67
CA LEU A 64 -5.84 10.49 -13.92
C LEU A 64 -4.52 10.78 -13.19
N ARG A 65 -4.34 10.19 -12.00
CA ARG A 65 -3.12 10.34 -11.19
C ARG A 65 -2.06 9.27 -11.46
N GLY A 66 -2.36 8.26 -12.29
CA GLY A 66 -1.49 7.11 -12.50
C GLY A 66 -1.18 6.34 -11.21
N ARG A 67 -2.15 6.21 -10.29
CA ARG A 67 -1.93 5.51 -9.00
C ARG A 67 -1.64 4.03 -9.24
N ILE A 68 -0.63 3.51 -8.54
CA ILE A 68 -0.30 2.07 -8.50
C ILE A 68 -0.71 1.54 -7.12
N ASP A 69 -1.41 0.41 -7.11
CA ASP A 69 -1.75 -0.33 -5.90
C ASP A 69 -0.68 -1.38 -5.60
N TRP A 70 -0.12 -1.33 -4.40
CA TRP A 70 0.97 -2.22 -4.00
C TRP A 70 0.49 -3.47 -3.26
N LEU A 71 -0.83 -3.69 -3.15
CA LEU A 71 -1.44 -4.89 -2.56
C LEU A 71 -0.95 -5.18 -1.13
N LYS A 72 -0.79 -4.12 -0.33
CA LYS A 72 -0.32 -4.22 1.06
C LYS A 72 -1.46 -4.48 2.03
N GLY A 73 -2.70 -4.19 1.62
CA GLY A 73 -3.90 -4.34 2.42
C GLY A 73 -4.56 -5.71 2.28
N LEU A 74 -5.54 -5.97 3.14
CA LEU A 74 -6.32 -7.20 3.11
C LEU A 74 -7.30 -7.19 1.92
N LYS A 75 -8.07 -6.13 1.76
CA LYS A 75 -9.14 -6.03 0.74
C LYS A 75 -8.60 -6.16 -0.68
N GLU A 76 -7.50 -5.49 -1.00
CA GLU A 76 -6.87 -5.60 -2.33
C GLU A 76 -6.57 -7.06 -2.70
N ASN A 77 -5.93 -7.79 -1.79
CA ASN A 77 -5.55 -9.18 -2.01
C ASN A 77 -6.77 -10.08 -2.12
N VAL A 78 -7.82 -9.85 -1.32
CA VAL A 78 -9.09 -10.59 -1.43
C VAL A 78 -9.74 -10.36 -2.80
N VAL A 79 -9.85 -9.11 -3.25
CA VAL A 79 -10.50 -8.76 -4.53
C VAL A 79 -9.77 -9.40 -5.71
N LEU A 80 -8.44 -9.48 -5.66
CA LEU A 80 -7.62 -10.11 -6.70
C LEU A 80 -7.50 -11.63 -6.57
N GLY A 81 -8.01 -12.23 -5.49
CA GLY A 81 -7.86 -13.66 -5.21
C GLY A 81 -6.43 -14.08 -4.80
N GLY A 82 -5.64 -13.15 -4.27
CA GLY A 82 -4.29 -13.40 -3.73
C GLY A 82 -4.28 -13.82 -2.27
N ILE A 83 -3.10 -14.23 -1.78
CA ILE A 83 -2.89 -14.54 -0.36
C ILE A 83 -2.96 -13.24 0.44
N ILE A 84 -3.82 -13.19 1.46
CA ILE A 84 -3.95 -12.04 2.34
C ILE A 84 -2.75 -11.91 3.31
N PRO A 85 -2.26 -10.70 3.61
CA PRO A 85 -1.10 -10.47 4.48
C PRO A 85 -1.43 -10.60 5.98
N VAL A 86 -2.08 -11.69 6.37
CA VAL A 86 -2.42 -12.04 7.76
C VAL A 86 -2.43 -13.56 7.93
N GLY A 87 -2.26 -14.05 9.15
CA GLY A 87 -2.23 -15.49 9.43
C GLY A 87 -1.11 -16.19 8.68
N THR A 88 -1.43 -17.28 7.97
CA THR A 88 -0.47 -18.04 7.15
C THR A 88 0.13 -17.25 5.99
N GLY A 89 -0.51 -16.15 5.57
CA GLY A 89 0.01 -15.26 4.53
C GLY A 89 0.96 -14.18 5.05
N PHE A 90 1.24 -14.13 6.35
CA PHE A 90 2.12 -13.12 6.93
C PHE A 90 3.61 -13.46 6.70
N GLN A 91 4.18 -12.93 5.61
CA GLN A 91 5.54 -13.25 5.18
C GLN A 91 6.68 -12.78 6.10
N LYS A 92 6.41 -11.96 7.14
CA LYS A 92 7.47 -11.45 8.02
C LYS A 92 8.13 -12.52 8.92
N PHE A 93 7.53 -13.70 9.06
CA PHE A 93 8.12 -14.82 9.81
C PHE A 93 8.70 -15.93 8.93
N VAL A 94 8.68 -15.78 7.61
CA VAL A 94 9.48 -16.67 6.77
C VAL A 94 10.91 -16.23 7.02
N HIS A 95 11.61 -16.94 7.91
CA HIS A 95 13.06 -16.96 7.91
C HIS A 95 13.45 -17.14 6.45
N HIS A 96 14.03 -16.10 5.86
CA HIS A 96 14.71 -16.23 4.59
C HIS A 96 15.92 -17.12 4.87
N SER A 97 15.70 -18.42 4.95
CA SER A 97 16.77 -19.36 4.72
C SER A 97 17.21 -19.09 3.28
N PRO A 98 18.51 -19.03 2.99
CA PRO A 98 19.01 -18.82 1.62
C PRO A 98 18.54 -19.90 0.63
N GLN A 99 17.90 -20.97 1.11
CA GLN A 99 17.56 -22.17 0.35
C GLN A 99 16.36 -21.97 -0.59
N ASP A 100 15.38 -21.14 -0.23
CA ASP A 100 14.14 -20.97 -1.02
C ASP A 100 14.35 -20.23 -2.35
N LYS A 101 15.41 -19.43 -2.46
CA LYS A 101 15.78 -18.78 -3.73
C LYS A 101 16.20 -19.83 -4.77
N ASN A 102 16.95 -20.86 -4.35
CA ASN A 102 17.43 -21.88 -5.27
C ASN A 102 16.29 -22.64 -5.93
N LEU A 103 15.22 -22.97 -5.19
CA LEU A 103 14.08 -23.69 -5.75
C LEU A 103 13.34 -22.86 -6.81
N TYR A 104 13.09 -21.57 -6.56
CA TYR A 104 12.42 -20.70 -7.54
C TYR A 104 13.28 -20.50 -8.80
N PHE A 105 14.59 -20.31 -8.64
CA PHE A 105 15.53 -20.20 -9.77
C PHE A 105 15.66 -21.51 -10.54
N GLU A 106 15.67 -22.65 -9.87
CA GLU A 106 15.77 -23.98 -10.48
C GLU A 106 14.51 -24.32 -11.27
N ILE A 107 13.32 -24.05 -10.72
CA ILE A 107 12.04 -24.18 -11.42
C ILE A 107 12.07 -23.31 -12.68
N LYS A 108 12.46 -22.04 -12.59
CA LYS A 108 12.54 -21.14 -13.76
C LYS A 108 13.53 -21.65 -14.83
N LYS A 109 14.65 -22.25 -14.40
CA LYS A 109 15.68 -22.82 -15.29
C LYS A 109 15.20 -24.09 -16.01
N ILE A 110 14.42 -24.93 -15.33
CA ILE A 110 13.79 -26.13 -15.93
C ILE A 110 12.79 -25.72 -17.02
N TYR A 111 11.92 -24.74 -16.75
CA TYR A 111 10.96 -24.26 -17.74
C TYR A 111 11.62 -23.55 -18.92
N SER A 112 12.73 -22.84 -18.71
CA SER A 112 13.47 -22.18 -19.79
C SER A 112 14.32 -23.14 -20.65
N ARG A 113 14.59 -24.35 -20.19
CA ARG A 113 15.32 -25.40 -20.94
C ARG A 113 14.41 -26.33 -21.74
N ARG A 114 13.09 -26.23 -21.56
CA ARG A 114 12.07 -27.01 -22.31
C ARG A 114 11.47 -26.26 -23.50
N LYS A 115 12.02 -25.08 -23.82
CA LYS A 115 11.86 -24.38 -25.12
C LYS A 115 13.20 -24.43 -25.83
#